data_AF-A0A920NRU6-F1
#
_entry.id   AF-A0A920NRU6-F1
#
_cell.length_a   1.000
_cell.length_b   1.000
_cell.length_c   1.000
_cell.angle_alpha   90.00
_cell.angle_beta   90.00
_cell.angle_gamma   90.00
#
_symmetry.space_group_name_H-M   'P 1'
#
loop_
_entity.id
_entity.type
_entity.pdbx_description
1 polymer ?
#
loop_
_entity_poly.entity_id
_entity_poly.type
_entity_poly.pdbx_seq_one_letter_code
_entity_poly.pdbx_strand_id
1 'polypeptide(L)'
;MEAFGPHSDWVGVAFDSNNDDRTGYWFAVNPAGSRMDVYISGEGMEAFDSTWDVVWEFKTVLHDQGWSVEMKIPMSVFQFDANTNEDWGIGFARHIHRLQEEVQWPGKGPNLGQWFCTLLWSIKGNGQYTFAKKGGNISVCFKRK
;
A
#
# COMPACT_ATOMS: atom_id res chain seq x y z
N MET A 1 -8.11 -9.18 12.00
CA MET A 1 -6.82 -9.00 11.30
C MET A 1 -6.27 -10.28 10.66
N GLU A 2 -6.86 -11.47 10.85
CA GLU A 2 -6.26 -12.74 10.36
C GLU A 2 -6.06 -12.83 8.83
N ALA A 3 -6.89 -12.13 8.05
CA ALA A 3 -6.78 -12.06 6.60
C ALA A 3 -5.48 -11.41 6.07
N PHE A 4 -4.76 -10.67 6.94
CA PHE A 4 -3.53 -9.94 6.62
C PHE A 4 -2.36 -10.35 7.52
N GLY A 5 -2.44 -11.56 8.09
CA GLY A 5 -1.38 -12.16 8.91
C GLY A 5 -0.48 -13.13 8.13
N PRO A 6 0.42 -13.84 8.83
CA PRO A 6 1.39 -14.76 8.21
C PRO A 6 0.73 -15.99 7.56
N HIS A 7 -0.56 -16.23 7.84
CA HIS A 7 -1.36 -17.35 7.33
C HIS A 7 -2.14 -17.04 6.03
N SER A 8 -1.93 -15.87 5.42
CA SER A 8 -2.61 -15.48 4.17
C SER A 8 -1.66 -14.78 3.21
N ASP A 9 -1.77 -15.05 1.90
CA ASP A 9 -1.17 -14.17 0.90
C ASP A 9 -1.84 -12.81 0.97
N TRP A 10 -1.08 -11.72 0.87
CA TRP A 10 -1.65 -10.38 0.74
C TRP A 10 -0.68 -9.44 0.04
N VAL A 11 -1.20 -8.36 -0.51
CA VAL A 11 -0.41 -7.22 -0.97
C VAL A 11 -0.95 -5.96 -0.33
N GLY A 12 -0.06 -5.01 -0.08
CA GLY A 12 -0.38 -3.73 0.52
C GLY A 12 0.40 -2.59 -0.13
N VAL A 13 -0.20 -1.41 -0.10
CA VAL A 13 0.42 -0.15 -0.50
C VAL A 13 0.27 0.86 0.64
N ALA A 14 1.36 1.53 0.97
CA ALA A 14 1.42 2.62 1.92
C ALA A 14 1.59 3.95 1.19
N PHE A 15 0.92 4.98 1.68
CA PHE A 15 1.05 6.36 1.22
C PHE A 15 1.39 7.26 2.40
N ASP A 16 2.43 8.06 2.25
CA ASP A 16 2.69 9.24 3.07
C ASP A 16 2.41 10.47 2.22
N SER A 17 1.18 11.00 2.34
CA SER A 17 0.73 12.13 1.53
C SER A 17 1.24 13.49 2.01
N ASN A 18 1.80 13.55 3.23
CA ASN A 18 2.42 14.75 3.79
C ASN A 18 3.95 14.73 3.66
N ASN A 19 4.52 13.59 3.27
CA ASN A 19 5.96 13.36 3.18
C ASN A 19 6.70 13.79 4.46
N ASP A 20 6.10 13.44 5.59
CA ASP A 20 6.59 13.78 6.92
C ASP A 20 7.21 12.59 7.66
N ASP A 21 7.29 11.42 7.00
CA ASP A 21 7.78 10.14 7.51
C ASP A 21 7.09 9.69 8.82
N ARG A 22 5.90 10.23 9.10
CA ARG A 22 5.21 10.08 10.38
C ARG A 22 3.75 9.69 10.22
N THR A 23 3.04 10.34 9.30
CA THR A 23 1.64 10.07 9.01
C THR A 23 1.49 9.30 7.72
N GLY A 24 0.43 8.51 7.61
CA GLY A 24 0.20 7.79 6.36
C GLY A 24 -1.03 6.91 6.35
N TYR A 25 -1.16 6.17 5.26
CA TYR A 25 -2.32 5.37 4.94
C TYR A 25 -1.85 4.05 4.38
N TRP A 26 -2.42 2.94 4.85
CA TRP A 26 -2.11 1.62 4.33
C TRP A 26 -3.38 0.96 3.79
N PHE A 27 -3.29 0.43 2.57
CA PHE A 27 -4.37 -0.30 1.91
C PHE A 27 -3.86 -1.68 1.55
N ALA A 28 -4.64 -2.72 1.86
CA ALA A 28 -4.25 -4.09 1.58
C ALA A 28 -5.40 -4.93 1.04
N VAL A 29 -5.07 -5.88 0.17
CA VAL A 29 -5.99 -6.86 -0.40
C VAL A 29 -5.35 -8.25 -0.36
N ASN A 30 -6.17 -9.27 -0.10
CA ASN A 30 -5.78 -10.68 -0.24
C ASN A 30 -6.49 -11.33 -1.46
N PRO A 31 -6.00 -12.47 -1.97
CA PRO A 31 -6.61 -13.11 -3.14
C PRO A 31 -8.02 -13.65 -2.88
N ALA A 32 -8.41 -13.83 -1.62
CA ALA A 32 -9.76 -14.23 -1.22
C ALA A 32 -10.78 -13.08 -1.27
N GLY A 33 -10.35 -11.86 -1.61
CA GLY A 33 -11.23 -10.69 -1.73
C GLY A 33 -11.50 -9.98 -0.41
N SER A 34 -10.71 -10.24 0.63
CA SER A 34 -10.68 -9.39 1.82
C SER A 34 -9.87 -8.12 1.52
N ARG A 35 -10.32 -7.00 2.10
CA ARG A 35 -9.63 -5.71 2.04
C ARG A 35 -9.40 -5.15 3.45
N MET A 36 -8.43 -4.26 3.57
CA MET A 36 -8.16 -3.51 4.80
C MET A 36 -7.63 -2.13 4.46
N ASP A 37 -8.03 -1.15 5.25
CA ASP A 37 -7.45 0.18 5.27
C ASP A 37 -7.10 0.59 6.70
N VAL A 38 -6.04 1.38 6.82
CA VAL A 38 -5.49 1.83 8.09
C VAL A 38 -4.99 3.25 7.93
N TYR A 39 -5.36 4.11 8.89
CA TYR A 39 -4.70 5.40 9.07
C TYR A 39 -3.57 5.28 10.08
N ILE A 40 -2.43 5.89 9.79
CA ILE A 40 -1.24 5.92 10.63
C ILE A 40 -1.04 7.36 11.09
N SER A 41 -1.17 7.61 12.39
CA SER A 41 -1.08 8.95 12.97
C SER A 41 0.29 9.30 13.57
N GLY A 42 1.27 8.40 13.47
CA GLY A 42 2.57 8.55 14.12
C GLY A 42 3.34 7.24 14.26
N GLU A 43 4.15 7.17 15.32
CA GLU A 43 5.00 6.01 15.62
C GLU A 43 4.32 5.03 16.58
N GLY A 44 4.79 3.77 16.57
CA GLY A 44 4.26 2.71 17.43
C GLY A 44 3.01 2.03 16.86
N MET A 45 2.62 0.90 17.47
CA MET A 45 1.46 0.12 17.01
C MET A 45 0.13 0.80 17.38
N GLU A 46 0.13 1.60 18.43
CA GLU A 46 -0.98 2.42 18.89
C GLU A 46 -1.38 3.52 17.90
N ALA A 47 -0.48 3.89 16.98
CA ALA A 47 -0.75 4.86 15.93
C ALA A 47 -1.50 4.28 14.73
N PHE A 48 -1.76 2.97 14.70
CA PHE A 48 -2.44 2.28 13.61
C PHE A 48 -3.93 2.20 13.90
N ASP A 49 -4.71 3.06 13.26
CA ASP A 49 -6.16 3.06 13.33
C ASP A 49 -6.75 2.24 12.17
N SER A 50 -7.08 0.98 12.47
CA SER A 50 -7.80 0.07 11.56
C SER A 50 -9.32 0.24 11.58
N THR A 51 -9.84 1.19 12.36
CA THR A 51 -11.26 1.58 12.36
C THR A 51 -11.55 2.69 11.36
N TRP A 52 -10.51 3.33 10.83
CA TRP A 52 -10.59 4.13 9.62
C TRP A 52 -11.08 3.23 8.48
N ASP A 53 -12.31 3.49 8.01
CA ASP A 53 -13.04 2.67 7.02
C ASP A 53 -13.49 3.57 5.86
N VAL A 54 -12.62 3.68 4.85
CA VAL A 54 -12.87 4.53 3.68
C VAL A 54 -13.40 3.75 2.48
N VAL A 55 -14.08 4.45 1.58
CA VAL A 55 -14.60 3.85 0.35
C VAL A 55 -13.54 3.87 -0.75
N TRP A 56 -13.10 2.68 -1.16
CA TRP A 56 -12.22 2.45 -2.30
C TRP A 56 -12.58 1.15 -3.02
N GLU A 57 -12.18 1.04 -4.30
CA GLU A 57 -12.52 -0.09 -5.15
C GLU A 57 -11.29 -0.99 -5.36
N PHE A 58 -11.51 -2.30 -5.48
CA PHE A 58 -10.47 -3.23 -5.89
C PHE A 58 -11.05 -4.38 -6.71
N LYS A 59 -10.20 -5.03 -7.50
CA LYS A 59 -10.55 -6.25 -8.23
C LYS A 59 -9.39 -7.23 -8.19
N THR A 60 -9.66 -8.44 -7.72
CA THR A 60 -8.72 -9.55 -7.73
C THR A 60 -8.99 -10.46 -8.94
N VAL A 61 -7.93 -11.05 -9.48
CA VAL A 61 -8.01 -12.07 -10.54
C VAL A 61 -7.05 -13.20 -10.20
N LEU A 62 -7.57 -14.42 -10.12
CA LEU A 62 -6.79 -15.65 -10.05
C LEU A 62 -6.47 -16.13 -11.46
N HIS A 63 -5.26 -16.63 -11.68
CA HIS A 63 -4.80 -17.17 -12.95
C HIS A 63 -3.73 -18.25 -12.72
N ASP A 64 -3.36 -18.99 -13.77
CA ASP A 64 -2.47 -20.17 -13.65
C ASP A 64 -1.10 -19.84 -13.02
N GLN A 65 -0.62 -18.61 -13.17
CA GLN A 65 0.66 -18.14 -12.60
C GLN A 65 0.54 -17.52 -11.20
N GLY A 66 -0.64 -17.53 -10.57
CA GLY A 66 -0.89 -16.93 -9.27
C GLY A 66 -2.09 -16.00 -9.24
N TRP A 67 -1.90 -14.76 -8.79
CA TRP A 67 -2.98 -13.80 -8.69
C TRP A 67 -2.49 -12.36 -8.91
N SER A 68 -3.44 -11.50 -9.25
CA SER A 68 -3.24 -10.07 -9.40
C SER A 68 -4.37 -9.30 -8.73
N VAL A 69 -4.08 -8.04 -8.40
CA VAL A 69 -5.08 -7.10 -7.90
C VAL A 69 -4.88 -5.74 -8.54
N GLU A 70 -5.99 -5.08 -8.85
CA GLU A 70 -6.05 -3.66 -9.17
C GLU A 70 -6.81 -2.93 -8.05
N MET A 71 -6.24 -1.86 -7.54
CA MET A 71 -6.85 -1.00 -6.51
C MET A 71 -7.06 0.39 -7.08
N LYS A 72 -8.23 0.98 -6.82
CA LYS A 72 -8.61 2.34 -7.21
C LYS A 72 -9.01 3.11 -5.94
N ILE A 73 -8.13 4.02 -5.54
CA ILE A 73 -8.25 4.78 -4.29
C ILE A 73 -8.55 6.25 -4.64
N PRO A 74 -9.66 6.83 -4.17
CA PRO A 74 -9.96 8.24 -4.42
C PRO A 74 -8.95 9.16 -3.75
N MET A 75 -8.44 10.17 -4.44
CA MET A 75 -7.50 11.16 -3.86
C MET A 75 -8.10 11.91 -2.67
N SER A 76 -9.43 12.02 -2.59
CA SER A 76 -10.15 12.71 -1.52
C SER A 76 -10.07 12.01 -0.16
N VAL A 77 -9.62 10.76 -0.10
CA VAL A 77 -9.43 10.06 1.19
C VAL A 77 -8.16 10.51 1.90
N PHE A 78 -7.21 11.11 1.16
CA PHE A 78 -5.93 11.54 1.68
C PHE A 78 -6.01 12.99 2.16
N GLN A 79 -5.46 13.26 3.34
CA GLN A 79 -5.18 14.60 3.81
C GLN A 79 -3.81 15.04 3.28
N PHE A 80 -3.78 16.10 2.48
CA PHE A 80 -2.55 16.72 1.98
C PHE A 80 -2.83 18.17 1.55
N ASP A 81 -1.82 19.02 1.58
CA ASP A 81 -1.92 20.37 1.04
C ASP A 81 -1.46 20.38 -0.42
N ALA A 82 -2.42 20.51 -1.34
CA ALA A 82 -2.16 20.54 -2.77
C ALA A 82 -1.34 21.77 -3.23
N ASN A 83 -1.19 22.81 -2.41
CA ASN A 83 -0.41 24.01 -2.77
C ASN A 83 1.05 23.93 -2.36
N THR A 84 1.38 23.07 -1.38
CA THR A 84 2.71 23.00 -0.78
C THR A 84 3.36 21.63 -0.92
N ASN A 85 2.58 20.58 -1.20
CA ASN A 85 3.11 19.23 -1.27
C ASN A 85 2.55 18.42 -2.45
N GLU A 86 3.39 18.23 -3.46
CA GLU A 86 3.14 17.32 -4.59
C GLU A 86 3.92 15.99 -4.47
N ASP A 87 4.85 15.91 -3.53
CA ASP A 87 5.73 14.77 -3.33
C ASP A 87 5.14 13.86 -2.25
N TRP A 88 4.79 12.62 -2.61
CA TRP A 88 4.27 11.63 -1.67
C TRP A 88 5.27 10.50 -1.49
N GLY A 89 5.42 10.05 -0.25
CA GLY A 89 6.07 8.77 0.03
C GLY A 89 5.17 7.61 -0.40
N ILE A 90 5.78 6.56 -0.95
CA ILE A 90 5.05 5.34 -1.34
C ILE A 90 5.84 4.10 -0.95
N GLY A 91 5.14 3.17 -0.30
CA GLY A 91 5.65 1.85 0.05
C GLY A 91 4.77 0.76 -0.51
N PHE A 92 5.36 -0.39 -0.85
CA PHE A 92 4.65 -1.60 -1.19
C PHE A 92 5.13 -2.71 -0.26
N ALA A 93 4.20 -3.57 0.14
CA ALA A 93 4.49 -4.78 0.88
C ALA A 93 3.69 -5.94 0.29
N ARG A 94 4.22 -7.15 0.41
CA ARG A 94 3.49 -8.38 0.10
C ARG A 94 3.93 -9.48 1.03
N HIS A 95 2.99 -10.32 1.43
CA HIS A 95 3.29 -11.59 2.08
C HIS A 95 3.01 -12.74 1.13
N ILE A 96 3.95 -13.68 1.10
CA ILE A 96 3.88 -14.92 0.34
C ILE A 96 3.74 -16.04 1.36
N HIS A 97 2.51 -16.40 1.70
CA HIS A 97 2.19 -17.39 2.71
C HIS A 97 2.90 -18.73 2.46
N ARG A 98 2.91 -19.21 1.20
CA ARG A 98 3.56 -20.50 0.87
C ARG A 98 5.07 -20.52 1.12
N LEU A 99 5.72 -19.35 1.12
CA LEU A 99 7.16 -19.21 1.38
C LEU A 99 7.44 -18.68 2.78
N GLN A 100 6.41 -18.20 3.50
CA GLN A 100 6.57 -17.43 4.73
C GLN A 100 7.51 -16.24 4.55
N GLU A 101 7.41 -15.57 3.40
CA GLU A 101 8.25 -14.43 3.02
C GLU A 101 7.43 -13.15 2.93
N GLU A 102 7.91 -12.09 3.59
CA GLU A 102 7.45 -10.73 3.37
C GLU A 102 8.46 -9.97 2.52
N VAL A 103 7.98 -9.33 1.47
CA VAL A 103 8.79 -8.52 0.55
C VAL A 103 8.26 -7.11 0.57
N GLN A 104 9.18 -6.15 0.72
CA GLN A 104 8.85 -4.74 0.80
C GLN A 104 9.67 -3.92 -0.19
N TRP A 105 9.08 -2.83 -0.65
CA TRP A 105 9.75 -1.87 -1.51
C TRP A 105 9.28 -0.43 -1.20
N PRO A 106 10.19 0.55 -1.18
CA PRO A 106 11.64 0.37 -1.21
C PRO A 106 12.11 -0.37 0.05
N GLY A 107 13.26 -1.05 -0.04
CA GLY A 107 13.76 -1.85 1.07
C GLY A 107 14.00 -1.01 2.32
N LYS A 108 13.78 -1.58 3.50
CA LYS A 108 14.02 -0.91 4.78
C LYS A 108 15.49 -0.47 4.88
N GLY A 109 15.74 0.81 5.06
CA GLY A 109 17.04 1.30 5.54
C GLY A 109 17.24 0.94 7.02
N PRO A 110 18.48 0.76 7.50
CA PRO A 110 18.74 0.29 8.86
C PRO A 110 18.23 1.21 9.99
N ASN A 111 17.82 2.45 9.69
CA ASN A 111 17.36 3.46 10.65
C ASN A 111 16.04 4.15 10.27
N LEU A 112 15.31 3.65 9.25
CA LEU A 112 14.03 4.27 8.86
C LEU A 112 12.90 3.66 9.69
N GLY A 113 12.01 4.54 10.19
CA GLY A 113 10.77 4.15 10.85
C GLY A 113 10.04 3.09 10.02
N GLN A 114 9.42 2.13 10.70
CA GLN A 114 9.20 0.78 10.20
C GLN A 114 8.43 0.59 8.87
N TRP A 115 7.91 1.66 8.24
CA TRP A 115 6.91 1.56 7.16
C TRP A 115 6.99 2.63 6.05
N PHE A 116 7.78 3.70 6.19
CA PHE A 116 7.77 4.82 5.24
C PHE A 116 9.14 5.04 4.62
N CYS A 117 9.12 5.24 3.30
CA CYS A 117 10.27 5.66 2.52
C CYS A 117 9.79 6.69 1.48
N THR A 118 10.39 7.87 1.52
CA THR A 118 10.23 8.91 0.52
C THR A 118 10.75 8.45 -0.85
N LEU A 119 10.00 8.70 -1.93
CA LEU A 119 10.45 8.46 -3.30
C LEU A 119 9.99 9.58 -4.22
N LEU A 120 10.94 10.10 -5.00
CA LEU A 120 10.72 11.05 -6.09
C LEU A 120 10.16 10.34 -7.33
N TRP A 121 9.40 11.09 -8.14
CA TRP A 121 8.50 10.61 -9.21
C TRP A 121 9.12 9.72 -10.31
N SER A 122 8.22 8.94 -10.95
CA SER A 122 8.39 7.99 -12.07
C SER A 122 9.07 6.66 -11.76
N ILE A 123 8.36 5.79 -11.03
CA ILE A 123 8.74 4.39 -10.89
C ILE A 123 8.04 3.57 -11.98
N LYS A 124 8.76 3.24 -13.05
CA LYS A 124 8.45 2.00 -13.78
C LYS A 124 8.85 0.88 -12.84
N GLY A 125 7.87 0.32 -12.11
CA GLY A 125 8.11 -0.83 -11.27
C GLY A 125 8.81 -1.93 -12.08
N ASN A 126 9.56 -2.78 -11.40
CA ASN A 126 10.29 -3.94 -11.94
C ASN A 126 9.40 -5.02 -12.60
N GLY A 127 8.20 -4.66 -13.08
CA GLY A 127 7.19 -5.53 -13.65
C GLY A 127 6.24 -6.15 -12.63
N GLN A 128 6.52 -6.07 -11.32
CA GLN A 128 5.66 -6.64 -10.26
C GLN A 128 4.59 -5.67 -9.74
N TYR A 129 4.88 -4.37 -9.78
CA TYR A 129 4.00 -3.30 -9.32
C TYR A 129 3.88 -2.23 -10.39
N THR A 130 2.70 -1.67 -10.59
CA THR A 130 2.50 -0.47 -11.41
C THR A 130 1.62 0.52 -10.67
N PHE A 131 1.95 1.81 -10.80
CA PHE A 131 1.31 2.92 -10.10
C PHE A 131 0.97 4.01 -11.10
N ALA A 132 -0.25 4.55 -11.02
CA ALA A 132 -0.68 5.68 -11.82
C ALA A 132 -1.67 6.57 -11.08
N LYS A 133 -1.48 7.90 -11.17
CA LYS A 133 -2.47 8.90 -10.77
C LYS A 133 -3.24 9.36 -12.01
N LYS A 134 -4.56 9.21 -12.02
CA LYS A 134 -5.42 9.66 -13.13
C LYS A 134 -6.80 10.06 -12.63
N GLY A 135 -7.27 11.25 -13.03
CA GLY A 135 -8.65 11.69 -12.80
C GLY A 135 -9.08 11.62 -11.33
N GLY A 136 -8.25 12.14 -10.42
CA GLY A 136 -8.54 12.15 -8.98
C GLY A 136 -8.49 10.77 -8.30
N ASN A 137 -7.98 9.74 -8.97
CA ASN A 137 -7.81 8.41 -8.40
C ASN A 137 -6.36 7.95 -8.52
N ILE A 138 -5.97 7.11 -7.56
CA ILE A 138 -4.75 6.33 -7.58
C ILE A 138 -5.10 4.91 -8.04
N SER A 139 -4.42 4.44 -9.07
CA SER A 139 -4.50 3.05 -9.55
C SER A 139 -3.21 2.31 -9.22
N VAL A 140 -3.33 1.18 -8.53
CA VAL A 140 -2.19 0.30 -8.21
C VAL A 140 -2.47 -1.11 -8.70
N CYS A 141 -1.57 -1.67 -9.50
CA CYS A 141 -1.69 -3.05 -9.96
C CYS A 141 -0.50 -3.88 -9.49
N PHE A 142 -0.82 -5.03 -8.90
CA PHE A 142 0.13 -6.03 -8.40
C PHE A 142 0.04 -7.28 -9.28
N LYS A 143 1.19 -7.78 -9.74
CA LYS A 143 1.28 -9.04 -10.50
C LYS A 143 2.19 -10.01 -9.77
N ARG A 144 1.64 -11.15 -9.36
CA ARG A 144 2.43 -12.29 -8.94
C ARG A 144 2.81 -13.14 -10.17
N LYS A 145 4.11 -13.41 -10.31
CA LYS A 145 4.64 -14.50 -11.13
C LYS A 145 4.91 -15.73 -10.26
#